data_AF-X1J0W6-F1
#
_entry.id   AF-X1J0W6-F1
#
_cell.length_a   1.000
_cell.length_b   1.000
_cell.length_c   1.000
_cell.angle_alpha   90.00
_cell.angle_beta   90.00
_cell.angle_gamma   90.00
#
_symmetry.space_group_name_H-M   'P 1'
#
loop_
_entity.id
_entity.type
_entity.pdbx_description
1 polymer ?
#
loop_
_entity_poly.entity_id
_entity_poly.type
_entity_poly.pdbx_seq_one_letter_code
_entity_poly.pdbx_strand_id
1 'polypeptide(L)'
;MNKTTSFSNIILKDVGKEIYNLIERLYPICRSITGNGARETLEIIKEHIPIEFHEIPTGTKVFDWTVPKEWNIKDAYIKNSKGEKILDFKNSNLHILSYSTPAHKKMALAELKEHLFTLPDHPDWIPYLTSYYKENWGFCLTYNQYKKLKEDIYEVVIDST
;
A
#
# COMPACT_ATOMS: atom_id res chain seq x y z
N MET A 1 -7.33 32.54 46.75
CA MET A 1 -7.92 31.18 46.69
C MET A 1 -8.65 31.07 45.36
N ASN A 2 -8.61 29.89 44.71
CA ASN A 2 -9.07 29.55 43.36
C ASN A 2 -7.99 29.55 42.26
N LYS A 3 -7.16 28.49 42.30
CA LYS A 3 -6.49 27.94 41.11
C LYS A 3 -7.53 27.10 40.35
N THR A 4 -8.18 27.68 39.36
CA THR A 4 -8.95 26.92 38.38
C THR A 4 -7.95 26.40 37.35
N THR A 5 -7.30 25.28 37.69
CA THR A 5 -6.35 24.63 36.80
C THR A 5 -7.10 24.13 35.56
N SER A 6 -6.56 24.49 34.40
CA SER A 6 -6.90 24.02 33.06
C SER A 6 -6.82 22.48 32.94
N PHE A 7 -7.83 21.76 33.44
CA PHE A 7 -7.88 20.29 33.33
C PHE A 7 -8.37 19.80 31.95
N SER A 8 -9.16 20.60 31.21
CA SER A 8 -9.71 20.19 29.91
C SER A 8 -8.71 20.25 28.75
N ASN A 9 -7.82 21.25 28.73
CA ASN A 9 -6.86 21.43 27.62
C ASN A 9 -5.62 20.53 27.70
N ILE A 10 -5.31 19.98 28.88
CA ILE A 10 -4.15 19.08 29.06
C ILE A 10 -4.52 17.66 28.60
N ILE A 11 -5.69 17.16 29.01
CA ILE A 11 -6.19 15.82 28.64
C ILE A 11 -6.37 15.69 27.12
N LEU A 12 -6.85 16.74 26.43
CA LEU A 12 -7.06 16.72 24.97
C LEU A 12 -5.76 16.75 24.16
N LYS A 13 -4.69 17.38 24.68
CA LYS A 13 -3.38 17.43 23.99
C LYS A 13 -2.71 16.05 23.96
N ASP A 14 -2.86 15.28 25.03
CA ASP A 14 -2.24 13.96 25.14
C ASP A 14 -2.95 12.94 24.23
N VAL A 15 -4.28 12.97 24.15
CA VAL A 15 -5.05 12.09 23.25
C VAL A 15 -4.71 12.31 21.77
N GLY A 16 -4.55 13.57 21.34
CA GLY A 16 -4.16 13.87 19.96
C GLY A 16 -2.78 13.27 19.59
N LYS A 17 -1.84 13.29 20.54
CA LYS A 17 -0.52 12.68 20.38
C LYS A 17 -0.60 11.16 20.35
N GLU A 18 -1.41 10.55 21.21
CA GLU A 18 -1.63 9.10 21.21
C GLU A 18 -2.23 8.61 19.89
N ILE A 19 -3.26 9.31 19.38
CA ILE A 19 -3.86 9.01 18.06
C ILE A 19 -2.81 9.13 16.95
N TYR A 20 -2.00 10.18 16.96
CA TYR A 20 -0.95 10.37 15.96
C TYR A 20 0.10 9.26 16.01
N ASN A 21 0.56 8.86 17.20
CA ASN A 21 1.50 7.75 17.37
C ASN A 21 0.92 6.42 16.85
N LEU A 22 -0.38 6.17 17.06
CA LEU A 22 -1.04 4.98 16.51
C LEU A 22 -1.10 5.03 14.98
N ILE A 23 -1.40 6.20 14.39
CA ILE A 23 -1.36 6.39 12.93
C ILE A 23 0.04 6.11 12.40
N GLU A 24 1.09 6.64 13.04
CA GLU A 24 2.48 6.41 12.64
C GLU A 24 2.86 4.93 12.67
N ARG A 25 2.46 4.21 13.73
CA ARG A 25 2.68 2.76 13.85
C ARG A 25 1.93 1.98 12.75
N LEU A 26 0.72 2.39 12.41
CA LEU A 26 -0.10 1.74 11.38
C LEU A 26 0.30 2.13 9.96
N TYR A 27 0.92 3.29 9.74
CA TYR A 27 1.22 3.86 8.44
C TYR A 27 1.99 2.92 7.48
N PRO A 28 3.09 2.26 7.87
CA PRO A 28 3.88 1.45 6.94
C PRO A 28 3.19 0.15 6.50
N ILE A 29 2.19 -0.33 7.24
CA ILE A 29 1.53 -1.62 6.97
C ILE A 29 0.81 -1.55 5.61
N CYS A 30 1.18 -2.46 4.71
CA CYS A 30 0.56 -2.57 3.39
C CYS A 30 -0.82 -3.21 3.48
N ARG A 31 -1.83 -2.41 3.80
CA ARG A 31 -3.24 -2.84 3.82
C ARG A 31 -3.84 -2.93 2.43
N SER A 32 -4.75 -3.88 2.26
CA SER A 32 -5.72 -3.93 1.16
C SER A 32 -7.07 -4.38 1.71
N ILE A 33 -8.04 -4.70 0.84
CA ILE A 33 -9.36 -5.19 1.25
C ILE A 33 -9.32 -6.59 1.89
N THR A 34 -8.20 -7.31 1.75
CA THR A 34 -7.88 -8.57 2.44
C THR A 34 -6.39 -8.61 2.77
N GLY A 35 -5.93 -9.71 3.37
CA GLY A 35 -4.50 -10.02 3.53
C GLY A 35 -3.96 -9.71 4.93
N ASN A 36 -2.70 -10.10 5.13
CA ASN A 36 -2.03 -10.03 6.43
C ASN A 36 -1.87 -8.60 6.94
N GLY A 37 -1.74 -7.60 6.07
CA GLY A 37 -1.69 -6.20 6.51
C GLY A 37 -2.99 -5.73 7.17
N ALA A 38 -4.15 -6.25 6.75
CA ALA A 38 -5.42 -5.96 7.42
C ALA A 38 -5.48 -6.65 8.79
N ARG A 39 -5.05 -7.91 8.90
CA ARG A 39 -4.96 -8.63 10.18
C ARG A 39 -4.03 -7.94 11.17
N GLU A 40 -2.81 -7.60 10.75
CA GLU A 40 -1.82 -6.90 11.56
C GLU A 40 -2.37 -5.57 12.08
N THR A 41 -3.07 -4.82 11.21
CA THR A 41 -3.72 -3.57 11.61
C THR A 41 -4.74 -3.79 12.72
N LEU A 42 -5.60 -4.80 12.59
CA LEU A 42 -6.61 -5.11 13.59
C LEU A 42 -6.00 -5.63 14.90
N GLU A 43 -4.93 -6.43 14.84
CA GLU A 43 -4.19 -6.85 16.05
C GLU A 43 -3.60 -5.66 16.81
N ILE A 44 -3.05 -4.67 16.11
CA ILE A 44 -2.56 -3.43 16.74
C ILE A 44 -3.72 -2.64 17.37
N ILE A 45 -4.86 -2.52 16.67
CA ILE A 45 -6.01 -1.79 17.21
C ILE A 45 -6.59 -2.52 18.44
N LYS A 46 -6.52 -3.85 18.48
CA LYS A 46 -7.00 -4.68 19.60
C LYS A 46 -6.27 -4.40 20.92
N GLU A 47 -5.06 -3.84 20.87
CA GLU A 47 -4.34 -3.36 22.06
C GLU A 47 -5.06 -2.19 22.75
N HIS A 48 -5.91 -1.46 22.02
CA HIS A 48 -6.62 -0.28 22.52
C HIS A 48 -8.11 -0.54 22.81
N ILE A 49 -8.75 -1.42 22.06
CA ILE A 49 -10.18 -1.74 22.20
C ILE A 49 -10.45 -3.22 21.94
N PRO A 50 -11.49 -3.83 22.54
CA PRO A 50 -11.89 -5.20 22.21
C PRO A 50 -12.28 -5.33 20.74
N ILE A 51 -11.69 -6.29 20.03
CA ILE A 51 -12.03 -6.65 18.65
C ILE A 51 -12.30 -8.14 18.59
N GLU A 52 -13.43 -8.50 17.98
CA GLU A 52 -13.73 -9.86 17.52
C GLU A 52 -13.35 -9.99 16.05
N PHE A 53 -12.60 -11.03 15.70
CA PHE A 53 -12.15 -11.27 14.34
C PHE A 53 -13.10 -12.23 13.62
N HIS A 54 -13.45 -11.89 12.38
CA HIS A 54 -14.18 -12.76 11.49
C HIS A 54 -13.42 -12.92 10.17
N GLU A 55 -13.22 -14.16 9.75
CA GLU A 55 -12.67 -14.49 8.44
C GLU A 55 -13.73 -15.19 7.62
N ILE A 56 -14.02 -14.66 6.44
CA ILE A 56 -14.99 -15.22 5.51
C ILE A 56 -14.22 -15.80 4.32
N PRO A 57 -14.41 -17.09 3.98
CA PRO A 57 -13.67 -17.72 2.88
C PRO A 57 -13.87 -17.02 1.53
N THR A 58 -12.81 -16.96 0.71
CA THR A 58 -12.88 -16.57 -0.70
C THR A 58 -13.97 -17.37 -1.43
N GLY A 59 -14.72 -16.71 -2.30
CA GLY A 59 -15.80 -17.33 -3.07
C GLY A 59 -17.14 -17.39 -2.35
N THR A 60 -17.18 -17.09 -1.03
CA THR A 60 -18.45 -16.93 -0.30
C THR A 60 -19.33 -15.88 -0.99
N LYS A 61 -20.60 -16.24 -1.23
CA LYS A 61 -21.61 -15.32 -1.74
C LYS A 61 -22.18 -14.49 -0.59
N VAL A 62 -22.19 -13.17 -0.77
CA VAL A 62 -22.71 -12.20 0.18
C VAL A 62 -23.64 -11.26 -0.58
N PHE A 63 -24.92 -11.65 -0.65
CA PHE A 63 -25.89 -11.08 -1.59
C PHE A 63 -25.36 -11.18 -3.04
N ASP A 64 -25.31 -10.06 -3.77
CA ASP A 64 -24.81 -10.01 -5.14
C ASP A 64 -23.28 -10.00 -5.24
N TRP A 65 -22.57 -9.89 -4.10
CA TRP A 65 -21.12 -9.86 -4.04
C TRP A 65 -20.53 -11.24 -3.80
N THR A 66 -19.27 -11.39 -4.20
CA THR A 66 -18.47 -12.59 -3.92
C THR A 66 -17.22 -12.15 -3.19
N VAL A 67 -16.91 -12.79 -2.05
CA VAL A 67 -15.68 -12.51 -1.30
C VAL A 67 -14.47 -12.79 -2.21
N PRO A 68 -13.56 -11.82 -2.40
CA PRO A 68 -12.46 -11.94 -3.35
C PRO A 68 -11.41 -12.95 -2.88
N LYS A 69 -10.47 -13.29 -3.78
CA LYS A 69 -9.22 -13.95 -3.37
C LYS A 69 -8.52 -13.09 -2.32
N GLU A 70 -7.95 -13.74 -1.31
CA GLU A 70 -7.04 -13.06 -0.40
C GLU A 70 -5.78 -12.63 -1.16
N TRP A 71 -5.30 -11.42 -0.92
CA TRP A 71 -4.08 -10.89 -1.54
C TRP A 71 -3.01 -10.58 -0.50
N ASN A 72 -1.79 -11.04 -0.73
CA ASN A 72 -0.61 -10.71 0.07
C ASN A 72 0.56 -10.31 -0.82
N ILE A 73 1.50 -9.52 -0.29
CA ILE A 73 2.71 -9.11 -1.00
C ILE A 73 3.92 -9.15 -0.05
N LYS A 74 5.04 -9.66 -0.54
CA LYS A 74 6.31 -9.78 0.21
C LYS A 74 7.34 -8.76 -0.23
N ASP A 75 7.49 -8.58 -1.54
CA ASP A 75 8.42 -7.63 -2.13
C ASP A 75 7.95 -7.26 -3.53
N ALA A 76 8.35 -6.08 -4.00
CA ALA A 76 8.20 -5.72 -5.40
C ALA A 76 9.18 -4.61 -5.78
N TYR A 77 9.72 -4.67 -6.99
CA TYR A 77 10.67 -3.68 -7.48
C TYR A 77 10.77 -3.69 -9.00
N ILE A 78 11.32 -2.59 -9.52
CA ILE A 78 11.80 -2.49 -10.89
C ILE A 78 13.30 -2.22 -10.82
N LYS A 79 14.08 -3.04 -11.52
CA LYS A 79 15.54 -2.98 -11.57
C LYS A 79 16.01 -2.79 -12.99
N ASN A 80 16.97 -1.90 -13.20
CA ASN A 80 17.55 -1.65 -14.53
C ASN A 80 18.64 -2.69 -14.88
N SER A 81 19.22 -2.60 -16.08
CA SER A 81 20.26 -3.56 -16.53
C SER A 81 21.56 -3.49 -15.73
N LYS A 82 21.81 -2.39 -15.02
CA LYS A 82 22.96 -2.22 -14.10
C LYS A 82 22.74 -2.86 -12.73
N GLY A 83 21.55 -3.40 -12.49
CA GLY A 83 21.19 -4.00 -11.21
C GLY A 83 20.65 -3.00 -10.17
N GLU A 84 20.45 -1.73 -10.54
CA GLU A 84 19.96 -0.69 -9.65
C GLU A 84 18.42 -0.78 -9.57
N LYS A 85 17.87 -0.82 -8.35
CA LYS A 85 16.43 -0.70 -8.15
C LYS A 85 16.01 0.75 -8.38
N ILE A 86 15.34 1.00 -9.50
CA ILE A 86 14.80 2.33 -9.84
C ILE A 86 13.46 2.60 -9.15
N LEU A 87 12.79 1.54 -8.69
CA LEU A 87 11.58 1.60 -7.90
C LEU A 87 11.61 0.43 -6.91
N ASP A 88 11.30 0.68 -5.63
CA ASP A 88 11.32 -0.34 -4.58
C ASP A 88 10.09 -0.16 -3.68
N PHE A 89 9.26 -1.21 -3.58
CA PHE A 89 8.10 -1.26 -2.70
C PHE A 89 8.45 -0.99 -1.23
N LYS A 90 9.67 -1.31 -0.80
CA LYS A 90 10.13 -1.04 0.57
C LYS A 90 10.27 0.45 0.87
N ASN A 91 10.39 1.30 -0.14
CA ASN A 91 10.39 2.75 0.04
C ASN A 91 8.98 3.32 0.22
N SER A 92 7.98 2.72 -0.45
CA SER A 92 6.58 3.09 -0.31
C SER A 92 5.68 1.97 -0.86
N ASN A 93 4.75 1.51 -0.02
CA ASN A 93 3.77 0.50 -0.43
C ASN A 93 2.82 1.01 -1.54
N LEU A 94 2.70 2.33 -1.70
CA LEU A 94 1.95 2.96 -2.79
C LEU A 94 2.57 2.71 -4.16
N HIS A 95 3.79 2.20 -4.25
CA HIS A 95 4.40 1.86 -5.52
C HIS A 95 3.70 0.72 -6.26
N ILE A 96 2.75 0.03 -5.64
CA ILE A 96 2.07 -1.12 -6.24
C ILE A 96 0.60 -0.80 -6.45
N LEU A 97 0.10 -1.16 -7.65
CA LEU A 97 -1.33 -1.27 -7.90
C LEU A 97 -1.89 -2.35 -6.95
N SER A 98 -2.69 -1.96 -5.94
CA SER A 98 -3.20 -2.91 -4.95
C SER A 98 -3.95 -4.06 -5.65
N TYR A 99 -3.78 -5.30 -5.18
CA TYR A 99 -4.23 -6.52 -5.85
C TYR A 99 -3.47 -6.91 -7.13
N SER A 100 -2.26 -6.37 -7.35
CA SER A 100 -1.41 -6.82 -8.46
C SER A 100 -1.13 -8.32 -8.42
N THR A 101 -1.30 -8.98 -9.56
CA THR A 101 -0.89 -10.38 -9.75
C THR A 101 0.64 -10.50 -9.73
N PRO A 102 1.19 -11.69 -9.38
CA PRO A 102 2.62 -11.89 -9.33
C PRO A 102 3.25 -11.73 -10.71
N ALA A 103 4.44 -11.14 -10.75
CA ALA A 103 5.18 -10.93 -11.97
C ALA A 103 6.68 -11.12 -11.71
N HIS A 104 7.35 -11.88 -12.57
CA HIS A 104 8.81 -11.89 -12.66
C HIS A 104 9.20 -11.91 -14.14
N LYS A 105 9.52 -10.73 -14.67
CA LYS A 105 9.72 -10.54 -16.12
C LYS A 105 10.88 -9.60 -16.39
N LYS A 106 11.50 -9.75 -17.57
CA LYS A 106 12.39 -8.74 -18.16
C LYS A 106 11.72 -8.16 -19.38
N MET A 107 11.63 -6.84 -19.48
CA MET A 107 10.93 -6.15 -20.57
C MET A 107 11.57 -4.82 -20.94
N ALA A 108 11.35 -4.38 -22.17
CA ALA A 108 11.80 -3.05 -22.62
C ALA A 108 10.98 -1.93 -21.98
N LEU A 109 11.50 -0.71 -21.95
CA LEU A 109 10.79 0.44 -21.39
C LEU A 109 9.42 0.67 -22.03
N ALA A 110 9.28 0.45 -23.34
CA ALA A 110 8.02 0.62 -24.06
C ALA A 110 6.91 -0.28 -23.49
N GLU A 111 7.20 -1.56 -23.28
CA GLU A 111 6.27 -2.52 -22.66
C GLU A 111 6.04 -2.19 -21.18
N LEU A 112 7.10 -1.83 -20.44
CA LEU A 112 6.99 -1.48 -19.03
C LEU A 112 6.03 -0.30 -18.82
N LYS A 113 6.07 0.71 -19.68
CA LYS A 113 5.24 1.92 -19.59
C LYS A 113 3.74 1.62 -19.60
N GLU A 114 3.30 0.51 -20.17
CA GLU A 114 1.88 0.09 -20.15
C GLU A 114 1.41 -0.33 -18.74
N HIS A 115 2.36 -0.66 -17.86
CA HIS A 115 2.14 -1.07 -16.46
C HIS A 115 2.56 0.01 -15.45
N LEU A 116 2.88 1.22 -15.90
CA LEU A 116 3.27 2.34 -15.04
C LEU A 116 2.17 3.39 -14.94
N PHE A 117 1.81 3.74 -13.72
CA PHE A 117 0.78 4.73 -13.43
C PHE A 117 1.36 5.97 -12.73
N THR A 118 1.00 7.16 -13.22
CA THR A 118 1.51 8.45 -12.71
C THR A 118 0.39 9.49 -12.68
N LEU A 119 0.63 10.62 -12.02
CA LEU A 119 -0.25 11.80 -12.04
C LEU A 119 0.52 13.01 -12.61
N PRO A 120 0.39 13.33 -13.90
CA PRO A 120 1.12 14.45 -14.52
C PRO A 120 0.86 15.81 -13.85
N ASP A 121 -0.38 16.06 -13.42
CA ASP A 121 -0.78 17.31 -12.76
C ASP A 121 -0.19 17.47 -11.34
N HIS A 122 0.26 16.37 -10.75
CA HIS A 122 0.88 16.33 -9.42
C HIS A 122 2.20 15.55 -9.48
N PRO A 123 3.28 16.17 -10.01
CA PRO A 123 4.43 15.43 -10.50
C PRO A 123 5.28 14.74 -9.42
N ASP A 124 5.08 15.10 -8.16
CA ASP A 124 5.77 14.54 -6.99
C ASP A 124 4.91 13.55 -6.20
N TRP A 125 3.68 13.26 -6.64
CA TRP A 125 2.79 12.32 -5.95
C TRP A 125 2.86 10.92 -6.58
N ILE A 126 2.84 9.90 -5.72
CA ILE A 126 2.62 8.51 -6.13
C ILE A 126 1.11 8.26 -6.08
N PRO A 127 0.44 7.93 -7.21
CA PRO A 127 -0.98 7.62 -7.16
C PRO A 127 -1.24 6.33 -6.37
N TYR A 128 -2.33 6.30 -5.61
CA TYR A 128 -2.87 5.07 -5.06
C TYR A 128 -3.92 4.51 -6.01
N LEU A 129 -3.69 3.29 -6.52
CA LEU A 129 -4.61 2.61 -7.44
C LEU A 129 -4.85 1.16 -6.99
N THR A 130 -5.94 0.58 -7.48
CA THR A 130 -6.41 -0.75 -7.07
C THR A 130 -6.95 -1.55 -8.27
N SER A 131 -6.81 -2.88 -8.24
CA SER A 131 -7.36 -3.78 -9.27
C SER A 131 -8.08 -4.99 -8.68
N TYR A 132 -9.03 -4.75 -7.77
CA TYR A 132 -9.64 -5.80 -6.94
C TYR A 132 -10.40 -6.89 -7.71
N TYR A 133 -11.08 -6.53 -8.80
CA TYR A 133 -12.03 -7.42 -9.49
C TYR A 133 -11.66 -7.71 -10.94
N LYS A 134 -10.56 -7.12 -11.43
CA LYS A 134 -10.01 -7.38 -12.75
C LYS A 134 -8.53 -7.66 -12.57
N GLU A 135 -8.12 -8.90 -12.86
CA GLU A 135 -6.72 -9.29 -12.71
C GLU A 135 -5.83 -8.38 -13.59
N ASN A 136 -4.85 -7.75 -12.95
CA ASN A 136 -3.88 -6.87 -13.56
C ASN A 136 -2.66 -6.80 -12.64
N TRP A 137 -1.59 -6.18 -13.10
CA TRP A 137 -0.46 -5.81 -12.26
C TRP A 137 0.13 -4.48 -12.75
N GLY A 138 0.77 -3.75 -11.85
CA GLY A 138 1.52 -2.57 -12.24
C GLY A 138 2.09 -1.79 -11.08
N PHE A 139 2.86 -0.78 -11.43
CA PHE A 139 3.56 0.08 -10.49
C PHE A 139 3.06 1.52 -10.59
N CYS A 140 2.92 2.16 -9.43
CA CYS A 140 2.67 3.58 -9.33
C CYS A 140 3.97 4.29 -8.97
N LEU A 141 4.22 5.44 -9.60
CA LEU A 141 5.42 6.23 -9.34
C LEU A 141 5.13 7.70 -9.58
N THR A 142 6.00 8.57 -9.06
CA THR A 142 5.90 9.99 -9.35
C THR A 142 6.12 10.24 -10.84
N TYR A 143 5.44 11.23 -11.41
CA TYR A 143 5.67 11.61 -12.80
C TYR A 143 7.13 12.06 -13.03
N ASN A 144 7.76 12.66 -12.02
CA ASN A 144 9.18 13.02 -12.07
C ASN A 144 10.11 11.81 -12.13
N GLN A 145 9.82 10.70 -11.45
CA GLN A 145 10.56 9.44 -11.64
C GLN A 145 10.32 8.86 -13.03
N TYR A 146 9.07 8.85 -13.50
CA TYR A 146 8.70 8.34 -14.82
C TYR A 146 9.45 9.03 -15.96
N LYS A 147 9.56 10.36 -15.94
CA LYS A 147 10.30 11.15 -16.95
C LYS A 147 11.81 10.84 -16.98
N LYS A 148 12.37 10.30 -15.90
CA LYS A 148 13.81 9.97 -15.79
C LYS A 148 14.12 8.56 -16.28
N LEU A 149 13.12 7.75 -16.59
CA LEU A 149 13.31 6.42 -17.16
C LEU A 149 14.02 6.52 -18.50
N LYS A 150 15.01 5.66 -18.69
CA LYS A 150 15.79 5.57 -19.93
C LYS A 150 15.45 4.29 -20.66
N GLU A 151 15.63 4.29 -21.98
CA GLU A 151 15.54 3.06 -22.76
C GLU A 151 16.54 2.04 -22.21
N ASP A 152 16.01 0.90 -21.76
CA ASP A 152 16.74 -0.18 -21.11
C ASP A 152 15.86 -1.45 -21.08
N ILE A 153 16.45 -2.56 -20.64
CA ILE A 153 15.72 -3.76 -20.23
C ILE A 153 15.60 -3.78 -18.71
N TYR A 154 14.36 -3.77 -18.23
CA TYR A 154 14.05 -3.76 -16.81
C TYR A 154 13.64 -5.13 -16.32
N GLU A 155 14.22 -5.58 -15.20
CA GLU A 155 13.69 -6.68 -14.41
C GLU A 155 12.59 -6.15 -13.49
N VAL A 156 11.40 -6.72 -13.65
CA VAL A 156 10.22 -6.41 -12.86
C VAL A 156 9.90 -7.61 -11.97
N VAL A 157 9.75 -7.35 -10.67
CA VAL A 157 9.35 -8.35 -9.69
C VAL A 157 8.18 -7.83 -8.87
N ILE A 158 7.12 -8.64 -8.77
CA ILE A 158 6.02 -8.52 -7.81
C ILE A 158 5.85 -9.90 -7.19
N ASP A 159 6.29 -10.06 -5.95
CA ASP A 159 6.15 -11.29 -5.16
C ASP A 159 4.86 -11.19 -4.33
N SER A 160 3.73 -11.43 -5.00
CA SER A 160 2.39 -11.45 -4.41
C SER A 160 1.71 -12.81 -4.57
N THR A 161 0.67 -13.04 -3.78
CA THR A 161 -0.21 -14.22 -3.85
C THR A 161 -1.66 -13.78 -3.85
#